data_AF-Q05JP6-F1
#
_entry.id   AF-Q05JP6-F1
#
_cell.length_a   1.000
_cell.length_b   1.000
_cell.length_c   1.000
_cell.angle_alpha   90.00
_cell.angle_beta   90.00
_cell.angle_gamma   90.00
#
_symmetry.space_group_name_H-M   'P 1'
#
loop_
_entity.id
_entity.type
_entity.pdbx_description
1 polymer ?
#
loop_
_entity_poly.entity_id
_entity_poly.type
_entity_poly.pdbx_seq_one_letter_code
_entity_poly.pdbx_strand_id
1 'polypeptide(L)' 'AAIVASHEHPEFIVNVKETGKIKLVDYSDLKNLKITTIDAAL' A
#
# COMPACT_ATOMS: atom_id res chain seq x y z
N ALA A 1 7.40 9.01 5.31
CA ALA A 1 6.49 8.10 4.60
C ALA A 1 5.32 8.88 4.01
N ALA A 2 4.68 8.39 2.94
CA ALA A 2 3.45 8.95 2.39
C ALA A 2 2.39 7.86 2.22
N ILE A 3 1.12 8.21 2.42
CA ILE A 3 -0.01 7.29 2.30
C ILE A 3 -1.04 7.93 1.37
N VAL A 4 -1.50 7.17 0.39
CA VAL A 4 -2.56 7.59 -0.54
C VAL A 4 -3.66 6.54 -0.50
N ALA A 5 -4.89 6.94 -0.19
CA ALA A 5 -6.05 6.06 -0.15
C ALA A 5 -7.00 6.36 -1.32
N SER A 6 -7.63 5.33 -1.85
CA SER A 6 -8.72 5.49 -2.80
C SER A 6 -10.02 5.86 -2.08
N HIS A 7 -10.83 6.71 -2.69
CA HIS A 7 -12.18 7.03 -2.19
C HIS A 7 -13.24 6.08 -2.76
N GLU A 8 -12.90 5.32 -3.80
CA GLU A 8 -13.83 4.44 -4.53
C GLU A 8 -13.59 2.96 -4.21
N HIS A 9 -12.32 2.61 -3.96
CA HIS A 9 -11.90 1.25 -3.69
C HIS A 9 -11.31 1.15 -2.28
N PRO A 10 -11.51 0.02 -1.59
CA PRO A 10 -10.92 -0.22 -0.27
C PRO A 10 -9.43 -0.57 -0.41
N GLU A 11 -8.63 0.38 -0.90
CA GLU A 11 -7.19 0.24 -1.09
C GLU A 11 -6.42 1.49 -0.64
N PHE A 12 -5.21 1.28 -0.13
CA PHE A 12 -4.25 2.36 0.09
C PHE A 12 -2.81 1.95 -0.27
N ILE A 13 -2.04 2.94 -0.72
CA ILE A 13 -0.64 2.83 -1.10
C ILE A 13 0.21 3.48 -0.02
N VAL A 14 1.21 2.77 0.49
CA VAL A 14 2.18 3.27 1.46
C VAL A 14 3.55 3.35 0.80
N ASN A 15 4.11 4.56 0.70
CA ASN A 15 5.47 4.79 0.22
C ASN A 15 6.42 5.01 1.42
N VAL A 16 7.32 4.04 1.62
CA VAL A 16 8.35 4.03 2.67
C VAL A 16 9.71 4.36 2.04
N LYS A 17 9.94 5.66 1.80
CA LYS A 17 11.14 6.19 1.14
C LYS A 17 12.45 5.72 1.76
N GLU A 18 12.54 5.66 3.10
CA GLU A 18 13.75 5.21 3.81
C GLU A 18 14.16 3.78 3.48
N THR A 19 13.19 2.92 3.14
CA THR A 19 13.44 1.52 2.80
C THR A 19 13.38 1.25 1.30
N GLY A 20 13.05 2.25 0.47
CA GLY A 20 12.81 2.06 -0.96
C GLY A 20 11.65 1.10 -1.24
N LYS A 21 10.59 1.09 -0.44
CA LYS A 21 9.46 0.15 -0.61
C LYS A 21 8.14 0.86 -0.78
N ILE A 22 7.34 0.35 -1.71
CA ILE A 22 5.94 0.71 -1.90
C ILE A 22 5.11 -0.50 -1.47
N LYS A 23 4.13 -0.29 -0.59
CA LYS A 23 3.17 -1.32 -0.20
C LYS A 23 1.80 -0.95 -0.74
N LEU A 24 1.19 -1.87 -1.48
CA LEU A 24 -0.22 -1.82 -1.85
C LEU A 24 -0.98 -2.64 -0.82
N VAL A 25 -1.97 -2.03 -0.18
CA VAL A 25 -2.82 -2.70 0.80
C VAL A 25 -4.25 -2.68 0.28
N ASP A 26 -4.78 -3.86 0.03
CA ASP A 26 -6.20 -4.08 -0.24
C ASP A 26 -6.87 -4.55 1.06
N TYR A 27 -7.91 -3.81 1.44
CA TYR A 27 -8.71 -4.05 2.65
C TYR A 27 -10.18 -4.30 2.30
N SER A 28 -10.46 -4.75 1.07
CA SER A 28 -11.77 -5.23 0.64
C SER A 28 -12.36 -6.28 1.60
N ASP A 29 -11.51 -7.12 2.17
CA ASP A 29 -11.86 -8.07 3.22
C ASP A 29 -10.98 -7.85 4.47
N LEU A 30 -11.57 -7.27 5.52
CA LEU A 30 -10.88 -6.99 6.78
C LEU A 30 -10.41 -8.25 7.51
N LYS A 31 -10.92 -9.43 7.16
CA LYS A 31 -10.45 -10.73 7.70
C LYS A 31 -9.23 -11.26 6.94
N ASN A 32 -9.04 -10.85 5.69
CA ASN A 32 -8.02 -11.37 4.78
C ASN A 32 -7.33 -10.22 4.03
N LEU A 33 -6.65 -9.34 4.78
CA LEU A 33 -5.92 -8.22 4.20
C LEU A 33 -4.87 -8.72 3.21
N LYS A 34 -4.88 -8.17 1.99
CA LYS A 34 -3.88 -8.49 0.98
C LYS A 34 -2.87 -7.37 0.87
N ILE A 35 -1.61 -7.70 1.12
CA ILE A 35 -0.50 -6.74 1.06
C ILE A 35 0.47 -7.17 -0.04
N THR A 36 0.73 -6.29 -1.00
CA THR A 36 1.76 -6.49 -2.02
C THR A 36 2.89 -5.50 -1.78
N THR A 37 4.13 -5.98 -1.69
CA THR A 37 5.31 -5.11 -1.56
C THR A 37 6.01 -5.04 -2.90
N ILE A 38 6.31 -3.81 -3.33
CA ILE A 38 7.04 -3.49 -4.55
C ILE A 38 8.29 -2.73 -4.10
N ASP A 39 9.46 -3.18 -4.55
CA ASP A 39 10.67 -2.40 -4.39
C ASP A 39 10.58 -1.18 -5.31
N ALA A 40 10.66 0.00 -4.69
CA ALA A 40 10.71 1.25 -5.40
C ALA A 40 12.05 1.32 -6.13
N ALA A 41 12.01 1.58 -7.44
CA ALA A 41 13.18 2.06 -8.14
C ALA A 41 13.53 3.43 -7.54
N LEU A 42 14.51 3.44 -6.63
CA LEU A 42 15.14 4.65 -6.09
C LEU A 42 16.15 5.19 -7.11
#